data_AF-A0A9X7LX44-F1
#
_entry.id   AF-A0A9X7LX44-F1
#
_cell.length_a   1.000
_cell.length_b   1.000
_cell.length_c   1.000
_cell.angle_alpha   90.00
_cell.angle_beta   90.00
_cell.angle_gamma   90.00
#
_symmetry.space_group_name_H-M   'P 1'
#
loop_
_entity.id
_entity.type
_entity.pdbx_description
1 polymer ?
#
loop_
_entity_poly.entity_id
_entity_poly.type
_entity_poly.pdbx_seq_one_letter_code
_entity_poly.pdbx_strand_id
1 'polypeptide(L)'
;MKKAVCKIGMMGLLGISMISTSLFGNISAASAQEQETTYATQYEFTMNNLNQYNGLRVKEVGNPTIYLIDNGTKRGITSPEVYNRLFRNWDNVHELLTLSGVPNGTVIDGNIGLVKFENNPKVYLLDKNIHGNTVKRWITSPTAMDKYNFRWDMPIMPAWMEHTIPDGTSIHS
;
A
#
# COMPACT_ATOMS: atom_id res chain seq x y z
N MET A 1 -25.25 -36.08 11.84
CA MET A 1 -23.80 -35.99 12.07
C MET A 1 -23.52 -34.82 13.00
N LYS A 2 -22.96 -35.17 14.16
CA LYS A 2 -22.47 -34.41 15.33
C LYS A 2 -22.65 -32.87 15.31
N LYS A 3 -23.65 -32.38 16.05
CA LYS A 3 -23.57 -31.13 16.82
C LYS A 3 -23.16 -31.51 18.24
N ALA A 4 -22.13 -30.89 18.79
CA ALA A 4 -21.75 -31.08 20.19
C ALA A 4 -21.38 -29.73 20.82
N VAL A 5 -22.20 -29.37 21.79
CA VAL A 5 -22.03 -28.34 22.81
C VAL A 5 -20.94 -28.78 23.80
N CYS A 6 -20.10 -27.85 24.26
CA CYS A 6 -19.13 -28.04 25.35
C CYS A 6 -18.67 -26.63 25.78
N LYS A 7 -18.60 -26.17 27.04
CA LYS A 7 -19.08 -26.60 28.36
C LYS A 7 -18.90 -25.37 29.25
N ILE A 8 -19.94 -24.97 29.99
CA ILE A 8 -19.86 -23.89 30.99
C ILE A 8 -19.24 -24.48 32.26
N GLY A 9 -18.15 -23.90 32.73
CA GLY A 9 -17.57 -24.17 34.04
C GLY A 9 -18.18 -23.25 35.09
N MET A 10 -18.66 -23.83 36.19
CA MET A 10 -19.30 -23.14 37.32
C MET A 10 -18.45 -23.33 38.59
N MET A 11 -18.61 -22.39 39.52
CA MET A 11 -18.35 -22.43 40.97
C MET A 11 -16.95 -22.06 41.50
N GLY A 12 -16.91 -20.83 42.04
CA GLY A 12 -16.35 -20.52 43.35
C GLY A 12 -17.26 -19.51 44.05
N LEU A 13 -17.95 -19.93 45.11
CA LEU A 13 -18.82 -19.13 45.99
C LEU A 13 -18.00 -18.51 47.12
N LEU A 14 -18.32 -17.26 47.51
CA LEU A 14 -18.24 -16.61 48.84
C LEU A 14 -18.34 -15.10 48.56
N GLY A 15 -19.48 -14.42 48.68
CA GLY A 15 -20.29 -14.27 49.87
C GLY A 15 -19.83 -13.00 50.60
N ILE A 16 -20.51 -11.87 50.38
CA ILE A 16 -20.92 -10.85 51.38
C ILE A 16 -21.91 -9.91 50.69
N SER A 17 -23.08 -9.84 51.32
CA SER A 17 -24.22 -8.98 51.05
C SER A 17 -23.90 -7.52 51.38
N MET A 18 -24.29 -6.57 50.52
CA MET A 18 -25.01 -5.35 50.95
C MET A 18 -25.96 -4.90 49.84
N ILE A 19 -27.19 -4.62 50.25
CA ILE A 19 -28.32 -4.17 49.46
C ILE A 19 -28.15 -2.67 49.21
N SER A 20 -28.34 -2.22 47.96
CA SER A 20 -28.78 -0.86 47.69
C SER A 20 -29.67 -0.87 46.45
N THR A 21 -30.96 -0.66 46.69
CA THR A 21 -31.96 -0.43 45.65
C THR A 21 -31.95 1.04 45.24
N SER A 22 -31.85 1.31 43.94
CA SER A 22 -32.58 2.42 43.34
C SER A 22 -33.04 2.10 41.92
N LEU A 23 -34.35 2.23 41.75
CA LEU A 23 -35.11 2.08 40.53
C LEU A 23 -35.07 3.44 39.82
N PHE A 24 -34.42 3.56 38.66
CA PHE A 24 -34.78 4.56 37.66
C PHE A 24 -34.52 3.97 36.27
N GLY A 25 -35.56 4.02 35.46
CA GLY A 25 -35.56 3.45 34.13
C GLY A 25 -34.80 4.28 33.10
N ASN A 26 -34.84 3.68 31.93
CA ASN A 26 -34.66 4.26 30.60
C ASN A 26 -33.27 4.19 29.98
N ILE A 27 -33.36 3.78 28.71
CA ILE A 27 -32.40 3.84 27.63
C ILE A 27 -31.25 2.84 27.77
N SER A 28 -31.45 1.64 27.20
CA SER A 28 -30.36 0.93 26.57
C SER A 28 -29.88 1.80 25.40
N ALA A 29 -29.04 2.78 25.70
CA ALA A 29 -28.09 3.26 24.72
C ALA A 29 -27.19 2.05 24.45
N ALA A 30 -27.48 1.35 23.35
CA ALA A 30 -26.51 0.47 22.75
C ALA A 30 -25.28 1.34 22.54
N SER A 31 -24.27 1.15 23.39
CA SER A 31 -22.95 1.73 23.19
C SER A 31 -22.43 1.10 21.90
N ALA A 32 -22.71 1.75 20.78
CA ALA A 32 -21.83 1.70 19.64
C ALA A 32 -20.49 2.11 20.21
N GLN A 33 -19.63 1.14 20.47
CA GLN A 33 -18.21 1.41 20.61
C GLN A 33 -17.85 2.05 19.29
N GLU A 34 -17.70 3.37 19.30
CA GLU A 34 -17.01 4.09 18.25
C GLU A 34 -15.64 3.44 18.17
N GLN A 35 -15.51 2.57 17.17
CA GLN A 35 -14.27 1.93 16.82
C GLN A 35 -13.38 3.08 16.37
N GLU A 36 -12.57 3.56 17.30
CA GLU A 36 -11.55 4.58 17.09
C GLU A 36 -10.62 4.05 15.99
N THR A 37 -10.97 4.36 14.74
CA THR A 37 -10.16 4.03 13.58
C THR A 37 -8.86 4.78 13.80
N THR A 38 -7.82 4.03 14.16
CA THR A 38 -6.48 4.54 14.39
C THR A 38 -5.97 5.11 13.07
N TYR A 39 -6.23 6.40 12.81
CA TYR A 39 -5.68 7.13 11.68
C TYR A 39 -4.17 7.28 11.96
N ALA A 40 -3.41 6.26 11.57
CA ALA A 40 -1.98 6.18 11.75
C ALA A 40 -1.30 7.46 11.22
N THR A 41 -0.40 7.98 12.03
CA THR A 41 0.64 8.99 11.77
C THR A 41 0.55 9.68 10.39
N GLN A 42 0.07 10.93 10.39
CA GLN A 42 -0.09 11.75 9.19
C GLN A 42 1.27 12.01 8.53
N TYR A 43 1.42 11.62 7.26
CA TYR A 43 2.54 12.08 6.44
C TYR A 43 2.34 13.56 6.11
N GLU A 44 3.30 14.42 6.49
CA GLU A 44 3.31 15.81 6.04
C GLU A 44 4.06 15.89 4.70
N PHE A 45 3.30 15.87 3.60
CA PHE A 45 3.86 16.08 2.27
C PHE A 45 4.23 17.54 2.07
N THR A 46 5.48 17.89 2.34
CA THR A 46 5.99 19.22 2.00
C THR A 46 6.51 19.24 0.57
N MET A 47 6.16 20.27 -0.20
CA MET A 47 6.54 20.40 -1.62
C MET A 47 8.05 20.28 -1.88
N ASN A 48 8.88 20.71 -0.93
CA ASN A 48 10.34 20.67 -1.03
C ASN A 48 10.95 19.28 -0.75
N ASN A 49 10.19 18.34 -0.17
CA ASN A 49 10.72 17.04 0.24
C ASN A 49 9.88 15.85 -0.25
N LEU A 50 9.02 16.01 -1.27
CA LEU A 50 8.17 14.91 -1.75
C LEU A 50 8.95 13.65 -2.19
N ASN A 51 10.18 13.85 -2.68
CA ASN A 51 11.07 12.74 -3.08
C ASN A 51 11.48 11.83 -1.90
N GLN A 52 11.45 12.32 -0.65
CA GLN A 52 11.76 11.49 0.52
C GLN A 52 10.73 10.36 0.72
N TYR A 53 9.52 10.56 0.19
CA TYR A 53 8.40 9.63 0.26
C TYR A 53 8.33 8.68 -0.93
N ASN A 54 9.29 8.74 -1.86
CA ASN A 54 9.33 7.82 -2.99
C ASN A 54 9.33 6.36 -2.51
N GLY A 55 8.51 5.52 -3.15
CA GLY A 55 8.28 4.13 -2.77
C GLY A 55 7.07 3.90 -1.86
N LEU A 56 6.52 4.96 -1.26
CA LEU A 56 5.28 4.83 -0.49
C LEU A 56 4.10 4.51 -1.41
N ARG A 57 3.26 3.58 -0.94
CA ARG A 57 1.95 3.28 -1.52
C ARG A 57 0.91 3.91 -0.63
N VAL A 58 0.06 4.76 -1.20
CA VAL A 58 -0.88 5.59 -0.45
C VAL A 58 -2.26 5.58 -1.09
N LYS A 59 -3.31 5.84 -0.30
CA LYS A 59 -4.68 6.06 -0.78
C LYS A 59 -5.35 7.13 0.08
N GLU A 60 -6.35 7.81 -0.48
CA GLU A 60 -7.22 8.69 0.32
C GLU A 60 -8.30 7.88 1.04
N VAL A 61 -8.71 8.33 2.23
CA VAL A 61 -9.85 7.77 2.96
C VAL A 61 -11.09 7.77 2.06
N GLY A 62 -11.75 6.62 1.95
CA GLY A 62 -12.94 6.45 1.11
C GLY A 62 -12.67 6.37 -0.41
N ASN A 63 -11.43 6.55 -0.86
CA ASN A 63 -11.05 6.39 -2.27
C ASN A 63 -10.34 5.03 -2.48
N PRO A 64 -10.83 4.17 -3.39
CA PRO A 64 -10.20 2.87 -3.65
C PRO A 64 -8.87 2.97 -4.42
N THR A 65 -8.57 4.11 -5.03
CA THR A 65 -7.38 4.28 -5.85
C THR A 65 -6.12 4.28 -5.00
N ILE A 66 -5.18 3.39 -5.31
CA ILE A 66 -3.85 3.39 -4.72
C ILE A 66 -2.90 4.16 -5.63
N TYR A 67 -2.07 4.99 -5.02
CA TYR A 67 -1.01 5.73 -5.68
C TYR A 67 0.35 5.24 -5.20
N LEU A 68 1.31 5.15 -6.13
CA LEU A 68 2.73 5.08 -5.80
C LEU A 68 3.29 6.51 -5.77
N ILE A 69 4.00 6.88 -4.70
CA ILE A 69 4.81 8.10 -4.69
C ILE A 69 6.13 7.81 -5.40
N ASP A 70 6.41 8.57 -6.45
CA ASP A 70 7.56 8.36 -7.32
C ASP A 70 7.96 9.69 -8.00
N ASN A 71 9.24 10.02 -7.91
CA ASN A 71 9.81 11.32 -8.32
C ASN A 71 8.99 12.52 -7.82
N GLY A 72 8.51 12.46 -6.57
CA GLY A 72 7.78 13.55 -5.93
C GLY A 72 6.36 13.75 -6.48
N THR A 73 5.85 12.79 -7.23
CA THR A 73 4.47 12.79 -7.76
C THR A 73 3.70 11.58 -7.27
N LYS A 74 2.37 11.67 -7.22
CA LYS A 74 1.49 10.53 -6.99
C LYS A 74 1.07 9.92 -8.33
N ARG A 75 1.35 8.63 -8.50
CA ARG A 75 1.06 7.89 -9.73
C ARG A 75 -0.03 6.86 -9.45
N GLY A 76 -1.23 7.11 -9.99
CA GLY A 76 -2.39 6.24 -9.76
C GLY A 76 -2.23 4.89 -10.42
N ILE A 77 -2.48 3.82 -9.67
CA ILE A 77 -2.44 2.43 -10.15
C ILE A 77 -3.85 2.05 -10.62
N THR A 78 -3.99 1.69 -11.89
CA THR A 78 -5.32 1.62 -12.52
C THR A 78 -6.15 0.41 -12.12
N SER A 79 -5.53 -0.65 -11.58
CA SER A 79 -6.27 -1.84 -11.12
C SER A 79 -5.47 -2.69 -10.11
N PRO A 80 -6.14 -3.57 -9.33
CA PRO A 80 -5.48 -4.53 -8.45
C PRO A 80 -4.52 -5.48 -9.18
N GLU A 81 -4.83 -5.85 -10.43
CA GLU A 81 -3.96 -6.69 -11.26
C GLU A 81 -2.66 -5.96 -11.58
N VAL A 82 -2.73 -4.67 -11.91
CA VAL A 82 -1.54 -3.83 -12.12
C VAL A 82 -0.72 -3.73 -10.84
N TYR A 83 -1.36 -3.53 -9.69
CA TYR A 83 -0.71 -3.52 -8.39
C TYR A 83 0.07 -4.82 -8.14
N ASN A 84 -0.59 -5.97 -8.31
CA ASN A 84 -0.01 -7.29 -8.05
C ASN A 84 1.17 -7.62 -8.96
N ARG A 85 1.28 -7.02 -10.15
CA ARG A 85 2.46 -7.17 -11.02
C ARG A 85 3.68 -6.40 -10.53
N LEU A 86 3.50 -5.41 -9.67
CA LEU A 86 4.61 -4.55 -9.20
C LEU A 86 5.04 -4.91 -7.80
N PHE A 87 4.11 -5.17 -6.89
CA PHE A 87 4.39 -5.27 -5.45
C PHE A 87 4.30 -6.70 -4.93
N ARG A 88 5.06 -6.99 -3.87
CA ARG A 88 5.11 -8.33 -3.23
C ARG A 88 3.82 -8.67 -2.49
N ASN A 89 3.19 -7.67 -1.89
CA ASN A 89 2.02 -7.80 -1.03
C ASN A 89 1.29 -6.45 -0.94
N TRP A 90 0.14 -6.47 -0.27
CA TRP A 90 -0.69 -5.28 0.01
C TRP A 90 -0.33 -4.58 1.32
N ASP A 91 0.71 -5.04 2.00
CA ASP A 91 1.14 -4.48 3.28
C ASP A 91 1.71 -3.07 3.08
N ASN A 92 1.56 -2.22 4.10
CA ASN A 92 2.06 -0.83 4.11
C ASN A 92 1.50 0.02 2.95
N VAL A 93 0.21 -0.16 2.63
CA VAL A 93 -0.58 0.85 1.90
C VAL A 93 -1.12 1.82 2.95
N HIS A 94 -0.64 3.06 2.93
CA HIS A 94 -1.00 4.07 3.92
C HIS A 94 -2.26 4.82 3.51
N GLU A 95 -3.21 4.92 4.42
CA GLU A 95 -4.43 5.69 4.20
C GLU A 95 -4.26 7.11 4.76
N LEU A 96 -4.66 8.10 3.97
CA LEU A 96 -4.45 9.52 4.23
C LEU A 96 -5.75 10.30 4.08
N LEU A 97 -5.92 11.38 4.85
CA LEU A 97 -7.11 12.22 4.72
C LEU A 97 -7.18 12.91 3.35
N THR A 98 -6.05 13.36 2.82
CA THR A 98 -5.96 13.96 1.49
C THR A 98 -4.58 13.79 0.87
N LEU A 99 -4.55 13.72 -0.46
CA LEU A 99 -3.36 13.71 -1.31
C LEU A 99 -3.26 14.96 -2.21
N SER A 100 -4.04 16.00 -1.92
CA SER A 100 -4.11 17.25 -2.70
C SER A 100 -2.76 17.98 -2.81
N GLY A 101 -1.92 17.89 -1.77
CA GLY A 101 -0.58 18.49 -1.74
C GLY A 101 0.49 17.77 -2.58
N VAL A 102 0.18 16.60 -3.16
CA VAL A 102 1.13 15.85 -3.99
C VAL A 102 0.78 16.03 -5.48
N PRO A 103 1.70 16.52 -6.33
CA PRO A 103 1.44 16.66 -7.77
C PRO A 103 1.09 15.32 -8.43
N ASN A 104 0.25 15.36 -9.47
CA ASN A 104 -0.09 14.16 -10.23
C ASN A 104 1.06 13.76 -11.16
N GLY A 105 1.41 12.48 -11.17
CA GLY A 105 2.34 11.88 -12.11
C GLY A 105 1.63 11.08 -13.21
N THR A 106 2.40 10.43 -14.07
CA THR A 106 1.85 9.50 -15.07
C THR A 106 1.20 8.30 -14.38
N VAL A 107 0.04 7.86 -14.88
CA VAL A 107 -0.66 6.69 -14.34
C VAL A 107 0.17 5.41 -14.55
N ILE A 108 -0.01 4.44 -13.67
CA ILE A 108 0.57 3.11 -13.77
C ILE A 108 -0.52 2.18 -14.30
N ASP A 109 -0.44 1.85 -15.58
CA ASP A 109 -1.43 1.06 -16.32
C ASP A 109 -0.92 -0.37 -16.63
N GLY A 110 -1.68 -1.12 -17.45
CA GLY A 110 -1.35 -2.47 -17.89
C GLY A 110 0.00 -2.63 -18.62
N ASN A 111 0.56 -1.53 -19.16
CA ASN A 111 1.80 -1.53 -19.95
C ASN A 111 3.05 -1.26 -19.11
N ILE A 112 2.89 -0.98 -17.81
CA ILE A 112 3.99 -0.73 -16.89
C ILE A 112 4.27 -1.99 -16.07
N GLY A 113 5.54 -2.37 -15.94
CA GLY A 113 5.92 -3.63 -15.31
C GLY A 113 7.40 -3.77 -15.00
N LEU A 114 7.73 -4.65 -14.05
CA LEU A 114 9.11 -5.02 -13.73
C LEU A 114 9.63 -6.04 -14.75
N VAL A 115 10.88 -5.91 -15.15
CA VAL A 115 11.54 -6.78 -16.13
C VAL A 115 13.02 -6.99 -15.80
N LYS A 116 13.56 -8.10 -16.27
CA LYS A 116 15.01 -8.31 -16.48
C LYS A 116 15.28 -8.52 -17.96
N PHE A 117 16.50 -8.27 -18.40
CA PHE A 117 16.94 -8.67 -19.74
C PHE A 117 17.83 -9.92 -19.65
N GLU A 118 17.79 -10.77 -20.67
CA GLU A 118 18.68 -11.93 -20.77
C GLU A 118 20.14 -11.51 -20.60
N ASN A 119 20.92 -12.32 -19.86
CA ASN A 119 22.33 -12.07 -19.57
C ASN A 119 22.64 -10.75 -18.84
N ASN A 120 21.64 -10.07 -18.29
CA ASN A 120 21.80 -8.84 -17.52
C ASN A 120 21.16 -8.98 -16.13
N PRO A 121 21.94 -8.89 -15.03
CA PRO A 121 21.38 -9.03 -13.69
C PRO A 121 20.54 -7.83 -13.23
N LYS A 122 20.59 -6.70 -13.96
CA LYS A 122 19.85 -5.48 -13.59
C LYS A 122 18.35 -5.68 -13.72
N VAL A 123 17.62 -5.10 -12.77
CA VAL A 123 16.16 -5.03 -12.75
C VAL A 123 15.73 -3.66 -13.25
N TYR A 124 14.71 -3.63 -14.10
CA TYR A 124 14.15 -2.40 -14.63
C TYR A 124 12.64 -2.32 -14.37
N LEU A 125 12.14 -1.11 -14.20
CA LEU A 125 10.73 -0.78 -14.42
C LEU A 125 10.60 -0.33 -15.87
N LEU A 126 9.87 -1.11 -16.68
CA LEU A 126 9.40 -0.67 -17.99
C LEU A 126 8.26 0.32 -17.76
N ASP A 127 8.46 1.57 -18.14
CA ASP A 127 7.64 2.71 -17.74
C ASP A 127 7.29 3.62 -18.93
N LYS A 128 6.47 4.65 -18.70
CA LYS A 128 6.22 5.75 -19.64
C LYS A 128 6.75 7.06 -19.07
N ASN A 129 7.51 7.81 -19.87
CA ASN A 129 7.92 9.16 -19.50
C ASN A 129 6.74 10.16 -19.63
N ILE A 130 6.99 11.43 -19.29
CA ILE A 130 5.97 12.49 -19.34
C ILE A 130 5.42 12.78 -20.75
N HIS A 131 6.11 12.32 -21.81
CA HIS A 131 5.65 12.41 -23.20
C HIS A 131 4.90 11.15 -23.66
N GLY A 132 4.72 10.16 -22.78
CA GLY A 132 4.05 8.89 -23.09
C GLY A 132 4.94 7.84 -23.78
N ASN A 133 6.22 8.12 -23.98
CA ASN A 133 7.15 7.17 -24.61
C ASN A 133 7.60 6.12 -23.61
N THR A 134 7.71 4.86 -24.07
CA THR A 134 8.27 3.77 -23.28
C THR A 134 9.73 4.02 -22.94
N VAL A 135 10.09 3.86 -21.68
CA VAL A 135 11.45 3.95 -21.16
C VAL A 135 11.72 2.79 -20.20
N LYS A 136 12.99 2.42 -19.99
CA LYS A 136 13.39 1.48 -18.95
C LYS A 136 14.07 2.26 -17.82
N ARG A 137 13.60 2.09 -16.59
CA ARG A 137 14.16 2.76 -15.41
C ARG A 137 14.91 1.75 -14.58
N TRP A 138 16.21 1.92 -14.45
CA TRP A 138 17.04 0.99 -13.68
C TRP A 138 16.72 1.09 -12.19
N ILE A 139 16.38 -0.02 -11.55
CA ILE A 139 16.27 -0.11 -10.10
C ILE A 139 17.65 -0.48 -9.55
N THR A 140 18.31 0.49 -8.92
CA THR A 140 19.78 0.48 -8.79
C THR A 140 20.31 -0.47 -7.73
N SER A 141 19.46 -0.97 -6.83
CA SER A 141 19.88 -1.85 -5.73
C SER A 141 18.73 -2.72 -5.19
N PRO A 142 19.04 -3.84 -4.51
CA PRO A 142 18.06 -4.58 -3.72
C PRO A 142 17.37 -3.69 -2.66
N THR A 143 18.09 -2.74 -2.07
CA THR A 143 17.49 -1.78 -1.12
C THR A 143 16.45 -0.89 -1.81
N ALA A 144 16.65 -0.48 -3.06
CA ALA A 144 15.63 0.23 -3.83
C ALA A 144 14.42 -0.67 -4.13
N MET A 145 14.64 -1.96 -4.45
CA MET A 145 13.55 -2.94 -4.58
C MET A 145 12.73 -3.05 -3.28
N ASP A 146 13.38 -3.07 -2.13
CA ASP A 146 12.72 -3.18 -0.81
C ASP A 146 12.00 -1.89 -0.43
N LYS A 147 12.61 -0.72 -0.65
CA LYS A 147 11.99 0.60 -0.39
C LYS A 147 10.66 0.77 -1.12
N TYR A 148 10.59 0.31 -2.37
CA TYR A 148 9.37 0.37 -3.19
C TYR A 148 8.47 -0.87 -3.02
N ASN A 149 8.87 -1.84 -2.18
CA ASN A 149 8.21 -3.13 -2.01
C ASN A 149 7.99 -3.90 -3.32
N PHE A 150 8.88 -3.72 -4.30
CA PHE A 150 8.78 -4.34 -5.62
C PHE A 150 9.01 -5.84 -5.57
N ARG A 151 8.20 -6.62 -6.30
CA ARG A 151 8.35 -8.08 -6.39
C ARG A 151 9.62 -8.49 -7.15
N TRP A 152 10.15 -9.64 -6.79
CA TRP A 152 11.32 -10.23 -7.46
C TRP A 152 10.97 -11.19 -8.59
N ASP A 153 9.73 -11.68 -8.61
CA ASP A 153 9.21 -12.51 -9.69
C ASP A 153 8.74 -11.61 -10.84
N MET A 154 9.49 -11.61 -11.93
CA MET A 154 9.31 -10.73 -13.08
C MET A 154 9.74 -11.45 -14.37
N PRO A 155 9.13 -11.13 -15.51
CA PRO A 155 9.52 -11.71 -16.79
C PRO A 155 10.95 -11.34 -17.18
N ILE A 156 11.61 -12.26 -17.89
CA ILE A 156 12.88 -12.03 -18.58
C ILE A 156 12.58 -11.70 -20.04
N MET A 157 13.06 -10.54 -20.49
CA MET A 157 12.93 -10.06 -21.86
C MET A 157 14.19 -10.36 -22.67
N PRO A 158 14.09 -10.48 -24.01
CA PRO A 158 15.25 -10.72 -24.87
C PRO A 158 16.33 -9.65 -24.73
N ALA A 159 17.60 -10.06 -24.76
CA ALA A 159 18.74 -9.13 -24.60
C ALA A 159 18.72 -7.97 -25.61
N TRP A 160 18.30 -8.22 -26.86
CA TRP A 160 18.27 -7.19 -27.92
C TRP A 160 17.35 -6.01 -27.58
N MET A 161 16.29 -6.26 -26.80
CA MET A 161 15.32 -5.22 -26.46
C MET A 161 15.93 -4.16 -25.53
N GLU A 162 16.91 -4.53 -24.71
CA GLU A 162 17.57 -3.61 -23.79
C GLU A 162 18.07 -2.37 -24.54
N HIS A 163 18.76 -2.53 -25.65
CA HIS A 163 19.38 -1.40 -26.37
C HIS A 163 18.38 -0.61 -27.23
N THR A 164 17.16 -1.09 -27.39
CA THR A 164 16.10 -0.42 -28.17
C THR A 164 15.22 0.49 -27.33
N ILE A 165 15.15 0.25 -26.01
CA ILE A 165 14.33 1.04 -25.09
C ILE A 165 15.21 2.11 -24.44
N PRO A 166 14.86 3.42 -24.58
CA PRO A 166 15.60 4.49 -23.95
C PRO A 166 15.65 4.38 -22.43
N ASP A 167 16.74 4.84 -21.83
CA ASP A 167 16.84 4.95 -20.37
C ASP A 167 15.91 6.05 -19.86
N GLY A 168 15.19 5.75 -18.78
CA GLY A 168 14.47 6.71 -17.96
C GLY A 168 15.20 6.98 -16.64
N THR A 169 14.66 7.89 -15.83
CA THR A 169 15.21 8.19 -14.51
C THR A 169 15.30 6.94 -13.63
N SER A 170 16.51 6.60 -13.20
CA SER A 170 16.77 5.47 -12.30
C SER A 170 16.01 5.58 -10.98
N ILE A 171 15.74 4.43 -10.38
CA ILE A 171 15.04 4.28 -9.10
C ILE A 171 16.07 3.92 -8.03
N HIS A 172 16.24 4.81 -7.06
CA HIS A 172 17.21 4.71 -5.99
C HIS A 172 16.54 4.45 -4.63
N SER A 173 17.34 3.97 -3.67
CA SER A 173 16.96 3.83 -2.26
C SER A 173 16.78 5.17 -1.56
#